data_AF-A0A949ITS3-F1
#
_entry.id   AF-A0A949ITS3-F1
#
_cell.length_a   1.000
_cell.length_b   1.000
_cell.length_c   1.000
_cell.angle_alpha   90.00
_cell.angle_beta   90.00
_cell.angle_gamma   90.00
#
_symmetry.space_group_name_H-M   'P 1'
#
loop_
_entity.id
_entity.type
_entity.pdbx_description
1 polymer ?
#
loop_
_entity_poly.entity_id
_entity_poly.type
_entity_poly.pdbx_seq_one_letter_code
_entity_poly.pdbx_strand_id
1 'polypeptide(L)'
;MSTACWNSAASAGGVTAAWFLFPLLYPILISFFDDSIADIIEKEDYPHLAPAVPPFWPTVLHDIAFSLKAVALNVLCLSLWMIPPVYILVYYGMNGYLLGTQFFRMIAGRRASVAEAAALQKKAHHAILLIGVSISFFSTVPLLNLAAPLIGIAAMLHLFQSLRGAPRQEILPPA
;
A
#
# COMPACT_ATOMS: atom_id res chain seq x y z
N MET A 1 -10.28 -47.75 -15.46
CA MET A 1 -9.27 -46.66 -15.40
C MET A 1 -9.90 -45.29 -15.77
N SER A 2 -10.96 -44.82 -15.10
CA SER A 2 -11.69 -43.62 -15.56
C SER A 2 -11.97 -42.57 -14.46
N THR A 3 -12.25 -42.98 -13.21
CA THR A 3 -12.56 -42.05 -12.11
C THR A 3 -11.31 -41.38 -11.51
N ALA A 4 -10.18 -42.08 -11.45
CA ALA A 4 -8.93 -41.53 -10.92
C ALA A 4 -8.37 -40.38 -11.78
N CYS A 5 -8.43 -40.51 -13.12
CA CYS A 5 -7.93 -39.48 -14.04
C CYS A 5 -8.81 -38.22 -14.03
N TRP A 6 -10.13 -38.37 -13.87
CA TRP A 6 -11.07 -37.26 -13.71
C TRP A 6 -10.83 -36.46 -12.42
N ASN A 7 -10.57 -37.15 -11.30
CA ASN A 7 -10.24 -36.48 -10.03
C ASN A 7 -8.90 -35.75 -10.12
N SER A 8 -7.90 -36.32 -10.79
CA SER A 8 -6.60 -35.67 -11.02
C SER A 8 -6.74 -34.44 -11.94
N ALA A 9 -7.50 -34.52 -13.03
CA ALA A 9 -7.75 -33.38 -13.93
C ALA A 9 -8.57 -32.27 -13.28
N ALA A 10 -9.60 -32.62 -12.49
CA ALA A 10 -10.39 -31.67 -11.71
C ALA A 10 -9.55 -30.98 -10.62
N SER A 11 -8.68 -31.74 -9.94
CA SER A 11 -7.75 -31.18 -8.93
C SER A 11 -6.69 -30.27 -9.56
N ALA A 12 -6.15 -30.63 -10.72
CA ALA A 12 -5.21 -29.79 -11.47
C ALA A 12 -5.88 -28.50 -11.99
N GLY A 13 -7.12 -28.59 -12.46
CA GLY A 13 -7.92 -27.43 -12.85
C GLY A 13 -8.19 -26.49 -11.66
N GLY A 14 -8.56 -27.05 -10.51
CA GLY A 14 -8.79 -26.29 -9.28
C GLY A 14 -7.53 -25.60 -8.75
N VAL A 15 -6.38 -26.29 -8.73
CA VAL A 15 -5.09 -25.71 -8.29
C VAL A 15 -4.64 -24.62 -9.26
N THR A 16 -4.79 -24.83 -10.56
CA THR A 16 -4.43 -23.82 -11.57
C THR A 16 -5.29 -22.58 -11.42
N ALA A 17 -6.61 -22.76 -11.27
CA ALA A 17 -7.53 -21.66 -11.01
C ALA A 17 -7.13 -20.92 -9.73
N ALA A 18 -6.87 -21.62 -8.63
CA ALA A 18 -6.42 -21.01 -7.38
C ALA A 18 -5.12 -20.22 -7.54
N TRP A 19 -4.16 -20.71 -8.33
CA TRP A 19 -2.89 -20.01 -8.57
C TRP A 19 -3.08 -18.66 -9.28
N PHE A 20 -4.03 -18.56 -10.23
CA PHE A 20 -4.34 -17.30 -10.92
C PHE A 20 -5.30 -16.41 -10.13
N LEU A 21 -6.30 -16.99 -9.46
CA LEU A 21 -7.29 -16.26 -8.67
C LEU A 21 -6.69 -15.69 -7.38
N PHE A 22 -5.74 -16.39 -6.76
CA PHE A 22 -5.20 -15.97 -5.46
C PHE A 22 -4.52 -14.59 -5.52
N PRO A 23 -3.57 -14.31 -6.43
CA PRO A 23 -2.98 -12.97 -6.56
C PRO A 23 -3.99 -11.87 -6.95
N LEU A 24 -5.08 -12.24 -7.63
CA LEU A 24 -6.14 -11.32 -8.03
C LEU A 24 -7.06 -10.94 -6.85
N LEU A 25 -7.43 -11.92 -6.02
CA LEU A 25 -8.36 -11.74 -4.90
C LEU A 25 -7.67 -11.25 -3.63
N TYR A 26 -6.41 -11.63 -3.41
CA TYR A 26 -5.68 -11.31 -2.19
C TYR A 26 -5.64 -9.80 -1.88
N PRO A 27 -5.27 -8.89 -2.82
CA PRO A 27 -5.25 -7.45 -2.53
C PRO A 27 -6.63 -6.90 -2.15
N ILE A 28 -7.70 -7.45 -2.75
CA ILE A 28 -9.08 -7.05 -2.45
C ILE A 28 -9.42 -7.43 -1.02
N LEU A 29 -9.06 -8.64 -0.59
CA LEU A 29 -9.28 -9.09 0.79
C LEU A 29 -8.50 -8.24 1.79
N ILE A 30 -7.23 -7.95 1.51
CA ILE A 30 -6.38 -7.11 2.38
C ILE A 30 -6.94 -5.69 2.51
N SER A 31 -7.47 -5.12 1.42
CA SER A 31 -8.03 -3.76 1.43
C SER A 31 -9.16 -3.56 2.45
N PHE A 32 -9.90 -4.61 2.82
CA PHE A 32 -10.93 -4.52 3.86
C PHE A 32 -10.35 -4.33 5.27
N PHE A 33 -9.11 -4.78 5.50
CA PHE A 33 -8.44 -4.67 6.80
C PHE A 33 -7.68 -3.36 6.95
N ASP A 34 -7.33 -2.69 5.85
CA ASP A 34 -6.46 -1.51 5.89
C ASP A 34 -7.02 -0.40 6.81
N ASP A 35 -8.32 -0.08 6.67
CA ASP A 35 -8.97 0.92 7.52
C ASP A 35 -9.08 0.47 8.98
N SER A 36 -9.31 -0.83 9.22
CA SER A 36 -9.40 -1.39 10.57
C SER A 36 -8.06 -1.33 11.29
N ILE A 37 -6.97 -1.63 10.58
CA ILE A 37 -5.60 -1.52 11.11
C ILE A 37 -5.29 -0.05 11.44
N ALA A 38 -5.63 0.87 10.53
CA ALA A 38 -5.44 2.30 10.78
C ALA A 38 -6.22 2.77 12.02
N ASP A 39 -7.48 2.35 12.18
CA ASP A 39 -8.30 2.68 13.36
C ASP A 39 -7.69 2.18 14.67
N ILE A 40 -7.15 0.96 14.69
CA ILE A 40 -6.52 0.38 15.89
C ILE A 40 -5.27 1.20 16.26
N ILE A 41 -4.38 1.45 15.30
CA ILE A 41 -3.15 2.20 15.54
C ILE A 41 -3.46 3.64 15.95
N GLU A 42 -4.45 4.29 15.34
CA GLU A 42 -4.86 5.64 15.72
C GLU A 42 -5.41 5.70 17.15
N LYS A 43 -6.14 4.66 17.61
CA LYS A 43 -6.64 4.59 19.00
C LYS A 43 -5.52 4.36 20.02
N GLU A 44 -4.54 3.52 19.68
CA GLU A 44 -3.43 3.17 20.58
C GLU A 44 -2.36 4.27 20.64
N ASP A 45 -1.87 4.73 19.48
CA ASP A 45 -0.75 5.67 19.40
C ASP A 45 -1.20 7.15 19.41
N TYR A 46 -2.44 7.44 19.01
CA TYR A 46 -2.95 8.81 18.85
C TYR A 46 -4.38 9.04 19.39
N PRO A 47 -4.63 8.76 20.69
CA PRO A 47 -5.98 8.79 21.29
C PRO A 47 -6.66 10.17 21.29
N HIS A 48 -5.92 11.24 21.00
CA HIS A 48 -6.40 12.63 21.00
C HIS A 48 -6.98 13.08 19.65
N LEU A 49 -6.91 12.24 18.61
CA LEU A 49 -7.44 12.57 17.30
C LEU A 49 -8.97 12.49 17.27
N ALA A 50 -9.60 13.44 16.57
CA ALA A 50 -11.03 13.36 16.25
C ALA A 50 -11.35 12.08 15.45
N PRO A 51 -12.62 11.63 15.41
CA PRO A 51 -13.01 10.48 14.59
C PRO A 51 -12.55 10.64 13.14
N ALA A 52 -11.99 9.57 12.56
CA ALA A 52 -11.57 9.59 11.16
C ALA A 52 -12.79 9.81 10.25
N VAL A 53 -12.64 10.68 9.25
CA VAL A 53 -13.68 10.90 8.24
C VAL A 53 -13.49 9.83 7.17
N PRO A 54 -14.55 9.12 6.73
CA PRO A 54 -14.41 8.08 5.72
C PRO A 54 -13.80 8.67 4.44
N PRO A 55 -12.83 7.96 3.82
CA PRO A 55 -12.13 8.45 2.65
C PRO A 55 -13.11 8.59 1.47
N PHE A 56 -13.33 9.82 0.99
CA PHE A 56 -14.24 10.10 -0.13
C PHE A 56 -13.60 9.88 -1.51
N TRP A 57 -12.35 9.40 -1.61
CA TRP A 57 -11.64 9.38 -2.89
C TRP A 57 -11.34 7.98 -3.37
N PRO A 58 -11.93 7.65 -4.53
CA PRO A 58 -11.10 7.51 -5.72
C PRO A 58 -11.57 8.43 -6.86
N THR A 59 -10.66 9.26 -7.37
CA THR A 59 -10.81 9.76 -8.74
C THR A 59 -10.42 8.60 -9.65
N VAL A 60 -11.34 8.07 -10.45
CA VAL A 60 -11.09 6.95 -11.40
C VAL A 60 -9.81 7.17 -12.23
N LEU A 61 -9.49 8.42 -12.57
CA LEU A 61 -8.26 8.81 -13.27
C LEU A 61 -6.97 8.46 -12.51
N HIS A 62 -6.97 8.57 -11.19
CA HIS A 62 -5.83 8.21 -10.35
C HIS A 62 -5.59 6.72 -10.31
N ASP A 63 -6.66 5.92 -10.23
CA ASP A 63 -6.58 4.46 -10.24
C ASP A 63 -6.11 3.94 -11.60
N ILE A 64 -6.59 4.57 -12.68
CA ILE A 64 -6.10 4.31 -14.04
C ILE A 64 -4.61 4.65 -14.17
N ALA A 65 -4.19 5.82 -13.69
CA ALA A 65 -2.79 6.23 -13.76
C ALA A 65 -1.87 5.33 -12.91
N PHE A 66 -2.34 4.88 -11.74
CA PHE A 66 -1.63 3.91 -10.91
C PHE A 66 -1.51 2.56 -11.61
N SER A 67 -2.62 2.06 -12.16
CA SER A 67 -2.66 0.81 -12.93
C SER A 67 -1.72 0.86 -14.14
N LEU A 68 -1.70 1.99 -14.86
CA LEU A 68 -0.81 2.17 -16.00
C LEU A 68 0.67 2.17 -15.59
N LYS A 69 1.01 2.75 -14.44
CA LYS A 69 2.37 2.67 -13.87
C LYS A 69 2.75 1.23 -13.49
N ALA A 70 1.82 0.46 -12.94
CA ALA A 70 2.04 -0.96 -12.64
C ALA A 70 2.26 -1.80 -13.91
N VAL A 71 1.52 -1.51 -14.99
CA VAL A 71 1.76 -2.13 -16.30
C VAL A 71 3.12 -1.73 -16.86
N ALA A 72 3.46 -0.44 -16.83
CA ALA A 72 4.76 0.05 -17.27
C ALA A 72 5.93 -0.60 -16.51
N LEU A 73 5.77 -0.82 -15.20
CA LEU A 73 6.72 -1.54 -14.36
C LEU A 73 6.98 -2.96 -14.87
N ASN A 74 5.93 -3.72 -15.15
CA ASN A 74 6.05 -5.08 -15.65
C ASN A 74 6.75 -5.13 -17.02
N VAL A 75 6.42 -4.20 -17.92
CA VAL A 75 7.06 -4.09 -19.25
C VAL A 75 8.55 -3.71 -19.14
N LEU A 76 8.89 -2.79 -18.23
CA LEU A 76 10.28 -2.38 -18.01
C LEU A 76 11.11 -3.51 -17.41
N CYS A 77 10.54 -4.25 -16.45
CA CYS A 77 11.15 -5.44 -15.86
C CYS A 77 11.45 -6.51 -16.91
N LEU A 78 10.53 -6.74 -17.85
CA LEU A 78 10.73 -7.66 -18.97
C LEU A 78 11.86 -7.24 -19.89
N SER A 79 12.10 -5.93 -20.06
CA SER A 79 13.19 -5.42 -20.91
C SER A 79 14.55 -5.47 -20.22
N LEU A 80 14.58 -5.35 -18.89
CA LEU A 80 15.80 -5.21 -18.09
C LEU A 80 16.35 -6.52 -17.51
N TRP A 81 15.71 -7.66 -17.79
CA TRP A 81 16.10 -8.97 -17.25
C TRP A 81 17.57 -9.35 -17.53
N MET A 82 18.16 -8.80 -18.60
CA MET A 82 19.55 -9.07 -18.99
C MET A 82 20.60 -8.31 -18.16
N ILE A 83 20.21 -7.33 -17.33
CA ILE A 83 21.11 -6.54 -16.48
C ILE A 83 20.64 -6.63 -15.02
N PRO A 84 21.05 -7.65 -14.26
CA PRO A 84 20.49 -7.94 -12.93
C PRO A 84 20.55 -6.78 -11.91
N PRO A 85 21.65 -6.00 -11.79
CA PRO A 85 21.68 -4.88 -10.83
C PRO A 85 20.68 -3.77 -11.16
N VAL A 86 20.50 -3.46 -12.45
CA VAL A 86 19.56 -2.44 -12.91
C VAL A 86 18.13 -2.92 -12.71
N TYR A 87 17.87 -4.19 -13.01
CA TYR A 87 16.57 -4.82 -12.75
C TYR A 87 16.14 -4.68 -11.28
N ILE A 88 17.03 -5.02 -10.33
CA ILE A 88 16.74 -4.96 -8.89
C ILE A 88 16.40 -3.53 -8.45
N LEU A 89 17.21 -2.54 -8.85
CA LEU A 89 16.99 -1.14 -8.48
C LEU A 89 15.67 -0.59 -9.02
N VAL A 90 15.37 -0.90 -10.28
CA VAL A 90 14.12 -0.50 -10.94
C VAL A 90 12.93 -1.18 -10.28
N TYR A 91 13.02 -2.49 -10.05
CA TYR A 91 11.95 -3.29 -9.46
C TYR A 91 11.57 -2.75 -8.08
N TYR A 92 12.52 -2.59 -7.17
CA TYR A 92 12.23 -2.10 -5.83
C TYR A 92 11.86 -0.62 -5.82
N GLY A 93 12.53 0.22 -6.62
CA GLY A 93 12.25 1.65 -6.71
C GLY A 93 10.82 1.93 -7.19
N MET A 94 10.38 1.26 -8.26
CA MET A 94 9.05 1.46 -8.82
C MET A 94 7.95 0.80 -7.98
N ASN A 95 8.13 -0.46 -7.52
CA ASN A 95 7.16 -1.09 -6.61
C ASN A 95 7.05 -0.29 -5.31
N GLY A 96 8.18 0.19 -4.78
CA GLY A 96 8.21 1.02 -3.59
C GLY A 96 7.51 2.36 -3.78
N TYR A 97 7.71 3.02 -4.92
CA TYR A 97 6.98 4.25 -5.26
C TYR A 97 5.46 4.04 -5.29
N LEU A 98 5.02 2.92 -5.89
CA LEU A 98 3.59 2.55 -5.97
C LEU A 98 3.02 2.30 -4.58
N LEU A 99 3.60 1.36 -3.82
CA LEU A 99 3.15 1.00 -2.47
C LEU A 99 3.17 2.22 -1.55
N GLY A 100 4.26 2.96 -1.53
CA GLY A 100 4.40 4.12 -0.67
C GLY A 100 3.33 5.19 -0.97
N THR A 101 3.09 5.46 -2.24
CA THR A 101 2.05 6.42 -2.65
C THR A 101 0.65 5.94 -2.27
N GLN A 102 0.35 4.65 -2.44
CA GLN A 102 -0.95 4.07 -2.12
C GLN A 102 -1.24 4.16 -0.62
N PHE A 103 -0.33 3.66 0.23
CA PHE A 103 -0.49 3.69 1.68
C PHE A 103 -0.57 5.12 2.22
N PHE A 104 0.28 6.04 1.73
CA PHE A 104 0.23 7.44 2.16
C PHE A 104 -1.11 8.11 1.84
N ARG A 105 -1.65 7.86 0.64
CA ARG A 105 -2.92 8.46 0.20
C ARG A 105 -4.11 7.94 0.99
N MET A 106 -4.09 6.66 1.33
CA MET A 106 -5.10 6.06 2.17
C MET A 106 -5.15 6.72 3.55
N ILE A 107 -3.99 6.88 4.20
CA ILE A 107 -3.89 7.60 5.47
C ILE A 107 -4.29 9.07 5.33
N ALA A 108 -3.73 9.77 4.35
CA ALA A 108 -3.98 11.19 4.15
C ALA A 108 -5.47 11.46 3.82
N GLY A 109 -6.11 10.58 3.05
CA GLY A 109 -7.52 10.68 2.68
C GLY A 109 -8.49 10.60 3.85
N ARG A 110 -8.07 10.00 4.98
CA ARG A 110 -8.86 9.93 6.21
C ARG A 110 -8.80 11.21 7.06
N ARG A 111 -7.80 12.06 6.80
CA ARG A 111 -7.37 13.10 7.75
C ARG A 111 -7.14 14.49 7.14
N ALA A 112 -7.03 14.60 5.82
CA ALA A 112 -6.70 15.83 5.10
C ALA A 112 -7.54 16.01 3.84
N SER A 113 -7.68 17.27 3.40
CA SER A 113 -8.28 17.58 2.10
C SER A 113 -7.39 17.09 0.95
N VAL A 114 -7.93 16.93 -0.26
CA VAL A 114 -7.16 16.49 -1.45
C VAL A 114 -5.96 17.39 -1.72
N ALA A 115 -6.16 18.70 -1.62
CA ALA A 115 -5.12 19.68 -1.89
C ALA A 115 -3.99 19.60 -0.84
N GLU A 116 -4.37 19.46 0.43
CA GLU A 116 -3.44 19.30 1.54
C GLU A 116 -2.66 17.98 1.43
N ALA A 117 -3.35 16.87 1.18
CA ALA A 117 -2.74 15.56 0.97
C ALA A 117 -1.73 15.58 -0.19
N ALA A 118 -2.07 16.23 -1.31
CA ALA A 118 -1.17 16.37 -2.45
C ALA A 118 0.07 17.24 -2.12
N ALA A 119 -0.10 18.30 -1.33
CA ALA A 119 1.00 19.15 -0.88
C ALA A 119 1.94 18.39 0.06
N LEU A 120 1.39 17.66 1.05
CA LEU A 120 2.16 16.83 1.96
C LEU A 120 2.89 15.70 1.22
N GLN A 121 2.23 15.07 0.25
CA GLN A 121 2.85 14.03 -0.58
C GLN A 121 4.06 14.58 -1.34
N LYS A 122 3.95 15.77 -1.95
CA LYS A 122 5.07 16.42 -2.65
C LYS A 122 6.22 16.77 -1.69
N LYS A 123 5.90 17.27 -0.50
CA LYS A 123 6.89 17.63 0.53
C LYS A 123 7.67 16.40 1.04
N ALA A 124 6.98 15.28 1.22
CA ALA A 124 7.54 14.06 1.82
C ALA A 124 7.86 12.95 0.82
N HIS A 125 7.91 13.23 -0.48
CA HIS A 125 8.00 12.20 -1.53
C HIS A 125 9.20 11.26 -1.36
N HIS A 126 10.35 11.74 -0.90
CA HIS A 126 11.51 10.90 -0.62
C HIS A 126 11.27 9.94 0.55
N ALA A 127 10.68 10.42 1.65
CA ALA A 127 10.36 9.57 2.80
C ALA A 127 9.30 8.52 2.43
N ILE A 128 8.27 8.92 1.68
CA ILE A 128 7.25 8.03 1.15
C ILE A 128 7.88 6.94 0.28
N LEU A 129 8.82 7.32 -0.60
CA LEU A 129 9.54 6.38 -1.45
C LEU A 129 10.38 5.40 -0.65
N LEU A 130 11.16 5.89 0.33
CA LEU A 130 12.03 5.04 1.16
C LEU A 130 11.24 4.02 1.98
N ILE A 131 10.16 4.47 2.62
CA ILE A 131 9.24 3.57 3.34
C ILE A 131 8.63 2.56 2.35
N GLY A 132 8.16 3.04 1.20
CA GLY A 132 7.60 2.18 0.15
C GLY A 132 8.58 1.12 -0.35
N VAL A 133 9.84 1.48 -0.62
CA VAL A 133 10.91 0.54 -1.01
C VAL A 133 11.17 -0.48 0.09
N SER A 134 11.15 -0.06 1.35
CA SER A 134 11.32 -0.96 2.49
C SER A 134 10.17 -1.98 2.58
N ILE A 135 8.92 -1.52 2.40
CA ILE A 135 7.75 -2.40 2.35
C ILE A 135 7.87 -3.38 1.17
N SER A 136 8.22 -2.88 -0.02
CA SER A 136 8.42 -3.70 -1.22
C SER A 136 9.46 -4.80 -0.98
N PHE A 137 10.56 -4.47 -0.32
CA PHE A 137 11.58 -5.43 0.08
C PHE A 137 11.03 -6.49 1.04
N PHE A 138 10.29 -6.10 2.08
CA PHE A 138 9.67 -7.06 3.00
C PHE A 138 8.63 -7.95 2.31
N SER A 139 7.88 -7.42 1.36
CA SER A 139 6.90 -8.20 0.58
C SER A 139 7.50 -9.33 -0.24
N THR A 140 8.81 -9.31 -0.52
CA THR A 140 9.48 -10.43 -1.22
C THR A 140 9.65 -11.67 -0.35
N VAL A 141 9.63 -11.50 0.98
CA VAL A 141 9.69 -12.62 1.93
C VAL A 141 8.26 -13.04 2.26
N PRO A 142 7.83 -14.28 1.95
CA PRO A 142 6.43 -14.69 2.09
C PRO A 142 5.82 -14.45 3.49
N LEU A 143 6.59 -14.70 4.55
CA LEU A 143 6.15 -14.47 5.93
C LEU A 143 5.98 -12.97 6.24
N LEU A 144 6.90 -12.13 5.76
CA LEU A 144 6.85 -10.68 5.98
C LEU A 144 5.81 -10.03 5.07
N ASN A 145 5.48 -10.61 3.93
CA ASN A 145 4.44 -10.10 3.04
C ASN A 145 3.05 -10.07 3.69
N LEU A 146 2.79 -10.94 4.65
CA LEU A 146 1.57 -10.90 5.48
C LEU A 146 1.57 -9.72 6.45
N ALA A 147 2.75 -9.30 6.93
CA ALA A 147 2.91 -8.16 7.83
C ALA A 147 3.13 -6.83 7.07
N ALA A 148 3.45 -6.88 5.77
CA ALA A 148 3.77 -5.71 4.96
C ALA A 148 2.65 -4.65 4.96
N PRO A 149 1.35 -4.99 4.85
CA PRO A 149 0.28 -4.00 4.95
C PRO A 149 0.26 -3.31 6.32
N LEU A 150 0.37 -4.08 7.41
CA LEU A 150 0.41 -3.56 8.78
C LEU A 150 1.58 -2.58 8.96
N ILE A 151 2.78 -2.97 8.56
CA ILE A 151 3.99 -2.12 8.63
C ILE A 151 3.79 -0.87 7.78
N GLY A 152 3.23 -1.00 6.58
CA GLY A 152 3.01 0.12 5.68
C GLY A 152 2.03 1.15 6.23
N ILE A 153 0.91 0.68 6.78
CA ILE A 153 -0.10 1.53 7.44
C ILE A 153 0.51 2.26 8.63
N ALA A 154 1.18 1.53 9.53
CA ALA A 154 1.80 2.11 10.70
C ALA A 154 2.86 3.16 10.34
N ALA A 155 3.78 2.83 9.43
CA ALA A 155 4.86 3.73 9.03
C ALA A 155 4.33 4.99 8.33
N MET A 156 3.33 4.86 7.46
CA MET A 156 2.73 6.01 6.77
C MET A 156 1.87 6.87 7.68
N LEU A 157 1.18 6.27 8.65
CA LEU A 157 0.44 7.01 9.67
C LEU A 157 1.39 7.88 10.50
N HIS A 158 2.46 7.29 11.03
CA HIS A 158 3.47 8.03 11.80
C HIS A 158 4.13 9.12 10.96
N LEU A 159 4.49 8.81 9.70
CA LEU A 159 5.02 9.82 8.78
C LEU A 159 4.02 10.96 8.60
N PHE A 160 2.75 10.65 8.31
CA PHE A 160 1.70 11.64 8.10
C PHE A 160 1.50 12.54 9.33
N GLN A 161 1.46 11.98 10.54
CA GLN A 161 1.35 12.78 11.76
C GLN A 161 2.58 13.64 12.03
N SER A 162 3.78 13.12 11.74
CA SER A 162 5.01 13.92 11.84
C SER A 162 4.98 15.15 10.91
N LEU A 163 4.36 15.03 9.73
CA LEU A 163 4.27 16.09 8.74
C LEU A 163 3.23 17.16 9.10
N ARG A 164 2.16 16.79 9.81
CA ARG A 164 1.15 17.74 10.32
C ARG A 164 1.60 18.47 11.58
N GLY A 165 2.66 17.97 12.23
CA GLY A 165 3.07 18.40 13.56
C GLY A 165 2.12 17.82 14.60
N ALA A 166 2.65 17.16 15.63
CA ALA A 166 1.89 16.86 16.84
C ALA A 166 1.13 18.14 17.26
N PRO A 167 -0.14 18.03 17.68
CA PRO A 167 -0.98 19.19 17.94
C PRO A 167 -0.20 20.14 18.83
N ARG A 168 0.21 21.27 18.25
CA ARG A 168 0.57 22.42 19.05
C ARG A 168 -0.72 22.72 19.78
N GLN A 169 -0.81 22.27 21.02
CA GLN A 169 -1.73 22.83 21.99
C GLN A 169 -1.42 24.32 21.95
N GLU A 170 -2.18 25.04 21.15
CA GLU A 170 -2.33 26.47 21.27
C GLU A 170 -3.07 26.62 22.60
N ILE A 171 -2.26 26.61 23.66
CA ILE A 171 -2.62 27.06 24.99
C ILE A 171 -2.96 28.53 24.78
N LEU A 172 -4.20 28.80 24.36
CA LEU A 172 -4.81 30.09 24.63
C LEU A 172 -5.00 30.12 26.14
N PRO A 173 -4.24 30.93 26.90
CA PRO A 173 -4.67 31.24 28.24
C PRO A 173 -6.04 31.92 28.15
N PRO A 174 -6.99 31.64 29.06
CA PRO A 174 -8.11 32.53 29.24
C PRO A 174 -7.57 33.85 29.80
N ALA A 175 -7.54 34.89 28.96
CA ALA A 175 -7.45 36.29 29.39
C ALA A 175 -8.07 37.19 28.32
#